data_AF-A0A166C8Y0-F1
#
_entry.id   AF-A0A166C8Y0-F1
#
_cell.length_a   1.000
_cell.length_b   1.000
_cell.length_c   1.000
_cell.angle_alpha   90.00
_cell.angle_beta   90.00
_cell.angle_gamma   90.00
#
_symmetry.space_group_name_H-M   'P 1'
#
loop_
_entity.id
_entity.type
_entity.pdbx_description
1 polymer ?
#
loop_
_entity_poly.entity_id
_entity_poly.type
_entity_poly.pdbx_seq_one_letter_code
_entity_poly.pdbx_strand_id
1 'polypeptide(L)'
;MKIEEIISNAPDKIVERGESYYRNNFISSVVQDKKGMIKAKVEGSRYKPYIVKIELRGNEVIDYSCNCPYDYGDVCKHIIAVLLAIKDGNHLKYSDEKSKLKDFDDNNDEIFEEDFNEKNLLKSLKHASKKEIIDFLIDYSGINHKLKHELLKHFVPNQSFLIEEIKNYVDEVKSNSYYKDFVDDDDISYIAGEFEYIIDSYENKLTEKNCESAFHTALEILVEAVGLLEYASEYGFNNLEEVNGDALNLLKDSSRILEKYGNSQAKENAFKVLIRKTVTNKFNHYISQMDLLQIAIIFVNENNKDFFYNNINNLLKTKQDTYSYESYLIDNKILHKMVIEKLEGGEAAKKYMIENIQIDSFLETLINESIDNKNFSFAEKLCIDKITKINKISSIKEYNIKEYNIKEHSIKECNNKEHNFKDNVDFEYNYKSKKWFEYLYVIYNSSENKEKEIATCYILLKTGDPLYYDILKNLFKEKNIWNEKQDSLIEMARIYLNVYDYSDILEKEEKWDLLFASVKKVPESIFEYGKNLGKIYGTEVFEIYKPLIEFSAQRSDSRAKYRDVCKLIRNLYDAGGHDIAIKIIKNFQVTYKRRPAFQEELNLLEHLIELS
;
A
#
# COMPACT_ATOMS: atom_id res chain seq x y z
N MET A 1 12.90 30.66 0.71
CA MET A 1 11.48 30.41 0.37
C MET A 1 10.89 29.43 1.37
N LYS A 2 9.59 29.50 1.64
CA LYS A 2 8.93 28.49 2.48
C LYS A 2 8.81 27.17 1.70
N ILE A 3 8.80 26.04 2.41
CA ILE A 3 8.66 24.72 1.79
C ILE A 3 7.37 24.64 0.97
N GLU A 4 6.26 25.14 1.52
CA GLU A 4 4.96 25.15 0.85
C GLU A 4 4.97 25.96 -0.45
N GLU A 5 5.74 27.05 -0.49
CA GLU A 5 5.87 27.90 -1.67
C GLU A 5 6.65 27.20 -2.78
N ILE A 6 7.71 26.47 -2.43
CA ILE A 6 8.48 25.66 -3.40
C ILE A 6 7.61 24.54 -3.98
N ILE A 7 6.87 23.82 -3.13
CA ILE A 7 5.98 22.74 -3.57
C ILE A 7 4.84 23.29 -4.44
N SER A 8 4.22 24.40 -4.04
CA SER A 8 3.10 25.00 -4.79
C SER A 8 3.51 25.61 -6.12
N ASN A 9 4.78 25.96 -6.30
CA ASN A 9 5.31 26.48 -7.56
C ASN A 9 5.82 25.37 -8.50
N ALA A 10 5.92 24.13 -8.01
CA ALA A 10 6.29 22.99 -8.81
C ALA A 10 5.11 22.53 -9.70
N PRO A 11 5.35 21.99 -10.90
CA PRO A 11 4.28 21.43 -11.72
C PRO A 11 3.53 20.31 -10.98
N ASP A 12 2.20 20.29 -11.05
CA ASP A 12 1.35 19.34 -10.32
C ASP A 12 1.82 17.88 -10.45
N LYS A 13 2.22 17.46 -11.66
CA LYS A 13 2.74 16.10 -11.90
C LYS A 13 4.03 15.78 -11.16
N ILE A 14 4.93 16.76 -11.03
CA ILE A 14 6.17 16.61 -10.26
C ILE A 14 5.86 16.51 -8.76
N VAL A 15 4.83 17.24 -8.31
CA VAL A 15 4.33 17.15 -6.94
C VAL A 15 3.73 15.79 -6.65
N GLU A 16 2.83 15.28 -7.51
CA GLU A 16 2.21 13.96 -7.39
C GLU A 16 3.25 12.83 -7.30
N ARG A 17 4.28 12.87 -8.14
CA ARG A 17 5.38 11.88 -8.09
C ARG A 17 6.24 12.04 -6.84
N GLY A 18 6.53 13.28 -6.43
CA GLY A 18 7.22 13.54 -5.16
C GLY A 18 6.45 13.02 -3.94
N GLU A 19 5.12 13.17 -3.94
CA GLU A 19 4.23 12.59 -2.92
C GLU A 19 4.26 11.06 -2.94
N SER A 20 4.25 10.44 -4.12
CA SER A 20 4.41 8.98 -4.27
C SER A 20 5.72 8.51 -3.64
N TYR A 21 6.84 9.18 -3.95
CA TYR A 21 8.17 8.85 -3.41
C TYR A 21 8.21 8.90 -1.89
N TYR A 22 7.60 9.94 -1.33
CA TYR A 22 7.48 10.12 0.11
C TYR A 22 6.59 9.03 0.75
N ARG A 23 5.38 8.79 0.21
CA ARG A 23 4.41 7.81 0.76
C ARG A 23 4.92 6.38 0.70
N ASN A 24 5.68 6.03 -0.33
CA ASN A 24 6.21 4.69 -0.56
C ASN A 24 7.56 4.45 0.13
N ASN A 25 8.01 5.35 1.03
CA ASN A 25 9.27 5.23 1.79
C ASN A 25 10.54 5.09 0.92
N PHE A 26 10.58 5.71 -0.26
CA PHE A 26 11.78 5.71 -1.11
C PHE A 26 12.91 6.57 -0.54
N ILE A 27 12.70 7.30 0.56
CA ILE A 27 13.75 8.07 1.23
C ILE A 27 14.47 7.16 2.23
N SER A 28 15.59 6.57 1.80
CA SER A 28 16.33 5.57 2.59
C SER A 28 17.16 6.18 3.72
N SER A 29 17.58 7.45 3.63
CA SER A 29 18.22 8.16 4.75
C SER A 29 18.05 9.67 4.65
N VAL A 30 17.93 10.34 5.79
CA VAL A 30 17.98 11.80 5.90
C VAL A 30 18.86 12.18 7.10
N VAL A 31 19.83 13.05 6.87
CA VAL A 31 20.72 13.58 7.92
C VAL A 31 20.73 15.09 7.84
N GLN A 32 20.64 15.75 8.99
CA GLN A 32 20.76 17.20 9.11
C GLN A 32 21.98 17.56 9.94
N ASP A 33 22.81 18.47 9.45
CA ASP A 33 23.95 19.00 10.21
C ASP A 33 23.57 20.19 11.12
N LYS A 34 24.49 20.59 12.01
CA LYS A 34 24.28 21.71 12.95
C LYS A 34 24.12 23.08 12.28
N LYS A 35 24.44 23.21 11.00
CA LYS A 35 24.34 24.45 10.23
C LYS A 35 23.03 24.52 9.43
N GLY A 36 22.18 23.49 9.52
CA GLY A 36 20.90 23.42 8.82
C GLY A 36 20.98 22.77 7.44
N MET A 37 22.11 22.17 7.07
CA MET A 37 22.25 21.44 5.80
C MET A 37 21.70 20.03 5.94
N ILE A 38 20.72 19.69 5.10
CA ILE A 38 20.11 18.38 5.01
C ILE A 38 20.70 17.64 3.81
N LYS A 39 21.09 16.38 4.02
CA LYS A 39 21.48 15.45 2.97
C LYS A 39 20.61 14.21 3.08
N ALA A 40 19.93 13.87 1.99
CA ALA A 40 19.07 12.70 1.91
C ALA A 40 19.51 11.75 0.78
N LYS A 41 19.36 10.45 1.03
CA LYS A 41 19.40 9.40 0.00
C LYS A 41 17.96 9.06 -0.37
N VAL A 42 17.64 9.15 -1.65
CA VAL A 42 16.32 8.84 -2.20
C VAL A 42 16.51 7.75 -3.25
N GLU A 43 15.99 6.56 -2.97
CA GLU A 43 15.91 5.46 -3.93
C GLU A 43 15.04 5.88 -5.12
N GLY A 44 15.32 5.32 -6.29
CA GLY A 44 14.57 5.56 -7.52
C GLY A 44 15.14 4.69 -8.63
N SER A 45 14.90 5.05 -9.89
CA SER A 45 15.33 4.27 -11.08
C SER A 45 16.80 3.82 -11.14
N ARG A 46 17.72 4.46 -10.41
CA ARG A 46 19.15 4.14 -10.45
C ARG A 46 19.51 3.16 -9.34
N TYR A 47 20.50 2.29 -9.61
CA TYR A 47 21.07 1.38 -8.62
C TYR A 47 21.64 2.11 -7.38
N LYS A 48 22.17 3.32 -7.56
CA LYS A 48 22.61 4.18 -6.46
C LYS A 48 21.53 5.22 -6.16
N PRO A 49 21.21 5.46 -4.87
CA PRO A 49 20.22 6.46 -4.49
C PRO A 49 20.62 7.85 -4.94
N TYR A 50 19.63 8.64 -5.33
CA TYR A 50 19.78 10.06 -5.58
C TYR A 50 20.13 10.79 -4.28
N ILE A 51 21.08 11.71 -4.39
CA ILE A 51 21.52 12.55 -3.28
C ILE A 51 20.86 13.91 -3.41
N VAL A 52 19.94 14.18 -2.49
CA VAL A 52 19.30 15.48 -2.34
C VAL A 52 20.01 16.24 -1.23
N LYS A 53 20.28 17.52 -1.48
CA LYS A 53 20.85 18.46 -0.51
C LYS A 53 19.92 19.65 -0.37
N ILE A 54 19.63 20.07 0.85
CA ILE A 54 18.75 21.22 1.14
C ILE A 54 19.38 22.05 2.27
N GLU A 55 19.64 23.34 2.05
CA GLU A 55 20.09 24.26 3.10
C GLU A 55 18.86 24.94 3.73
N LEU A 56 18.68 24.76 5.04
CA LEU A 56 17.66 25.44 5.84
C LEU A 56 18.28 26.52 6.73
N ARG A 57 17.63 27.68 6.78
CA ARG A 57 17.84 28.68 7.84
C ARG A 57 16.52 28.93 8.57
N GLY A 58 16.39 28.35 9.76
CA GLY A 58 15.11 28.33 10.46
C GLY A 58 14.09 27.48 9.68
N ASN A 59 12.96 28.08 9.30
CA ASN A 59 11.91 27.42 8.53
C ASN A 59 11.93 27.76 7.02
N GLU A 60 13.01 28.39 6.55
CA GLU A 60 13.15 28.79 5.15
C GLU A 60 14.23 27.97 4.45
N VAL A 61 13.91 27.53 3.24
CA VAL A 61 14.85 26.90 2.31
C VAL A 61 15.65 27.98 1.60
N ILE A 62 16.98 27.90 1.74
CA ILE A 62 17.94 28.84 1.15
C ILE A 62 18.46 28.32 -0.18
N ASP A 63 18.75 27.03 -0.26
CA ASP A 63 19.24 26.37 -1.46
C ASP A 63 18.82 24.90 -1.47
N TYR A 64 18.73 24.31 -2.66
CA TYR A 64 18.48 22.89 -2.83
C TYR A 64 19.14 22.38 -4.10
N SER A 65 19.58 21.13 -4.08
CA SER A 65 20.17 20.46 -5.24
C SER A 65 19.86 18.98 -5.21
N CYS A 66 19.68 18.35 -6.37
CA CYS A 66 19.64 16.91 -6.51
C CYS A 66 20.65 16.47 -7.57
N ASN A 67 21.31 15.34 -7.38
CA ASN A 67 22.17 14.73 -8.41
C ASN A 67 21.37 13.97 -9.49
N CYS A 68 20.04 14.14 -9.54
CA CYS A 68 19.21 13.50 -10.54
C CYS A 68 19.37 14.23 -11.88
N PRO A 69 19.23 13.52 -13.02
CA PRO A 69 19.44 14.09 -14.35
C PRO A 69 18.30 15.01 -14.84
N TYR A 70 17.34 15.35 -13.98
CA TYR A 70 16.21 16.20 -14.32
C TYR A 70 16.67 17.65 -14.53
N ASP A 71 16.47 18.19 -15.73
CA ASP A 71 16.87 19.56 -16.14
C ASP A 71 15.67 20.42 -16.63
N TYR A 72 14.44 19.90 -16.52
CA TYR A 72 13.23 20.50 -17.11
C TYR A 72 12.47 21.45 -16.17
N GLY A 73 13.00 21.78 -14.99
CA GLY A 73 12.40 22.71 -14.03
C GLY A 73 13.29 22.92 -12.81
N ASP A 74 12.89 23.87 -11.95
CA ASP A 74 13.69 24.24 -10.76
C ASP A 74 13.76 23.10 -9.73
N VAL A 75 12.71 22.29 -9.62
CA VAL A 75 12.62 21.20 -8.64
C VAL A 75 12.23 19.87 -9.30
N CYS A 76 12.88 18.79 -8.87
CA CYS A 76 12.55 17.42 -9.27
C CYS A 76 11.70 16.71 -8.22
N LYS A 77 11.12 15.56 -8.58
CA LYS A 77 10.33 14.71 -7.67
C LYS A 77 11.08 14.32 -6.38
N HIS A 78 12.40 14.09 -6.44
CA HIS A 78 13.21 13.77 -5.25
C HIS A 78 13.33 14.95 -4.28
N ILE A 79 13.46 16.18 -4.81
CA ILE A 79 13.48 17.40 -3.98
C ILE A 79 12.13 17.55 -3.29
N ILE A 80 11.03 17.38 -4.03
CA ILE A 80 9.67 17.41 -3.45
C ILE A 80 9.52 16.36 -2.35
N ALA A 81 9.92 15.11 -2.59
CA ALA A 81 9.81 14.03 -1.61
C ALA A 81 10.55 14.36 -0.30
N VAL A 82 11.77 14.90 -0.40
CA VAL A 82 12.56 15.28 0.78
C VAL A 82 11.98 16.51 1.47
N LEU A 83 11.47 17.49 0.72
CA LEU A 83 10.77 18.65 1.27
C LEU A 83 9.51 18.25 2.06
N LEU A 84 8.73 17.27 1.55
CA LEU A 84 7.58 16.68 2.25
C LEU A 84 8.01 15.96 3.54
N ALA A 85 9.07 15.16 3.48
CA ALA A 85 9.62 14.49 4.67
C ALA A 85 10.07 15.49 5.76
N ILE A 86 10.72 16.59 5.35
CA ILE A 86 11.10 17.68 6.27
C ILE A 86 9.87 18.31 6.91
N LYS A 87 8.85 18.63 6.10
CA LYS A 87 7.61 19.27 6.56
C LYS A 87 6.87 18.42 7.59
N ASP A 88 6.82 17.10 7.38
CA ASP A 88 6.10 16.17 8.26
C ASP A 88 6.92 15.78 9.50
N GLY A 89 8.19 16.20 9.60
CA GLY A 89 9.09 15.81 10.68
C GLY A 89 9.47 14.32 10.68
N ASN A 90 9.09 13.59 9.64
CA ASN A 90 9.40 12.18 9.45
C ASN A 90 10.84 12.00 8.93
N HIS A 91 11.50 10.92 9.34
CA HIS A 91 12.87 10.53 8.92
C HIS A 91 14.02 11.44 9.34
N LEU A 92 13.79 12.56 10.04
CA LEU A 92 14.87 13.40 10.59
C LEU A 92 15.52 12.75 11.82
N LYS A 93 16.60 12.00 11.61
CA LYS A 93 17.50 11.62 12.72
C LYS A 93 18.52 12.75 12.94
N TYR A 94 18.35 13.51 14.01
CA TYR A 94 19.38 14.43 14.48
C TYR A 94 20.60 13.63 14.93
N SER A 95 21.77 13.88 14.35
CA SER A 95 23.03 13.27 14.81
C SER A 95 23.95 14.32 15.39
N ASP A 96 24.13 14.27 16.72
CA ASP A 96 25.38 14.67 17.34
C ASP A 96 26.41 13.55 17.16
N GLU A 97 27.62 13.93 16.78
CA GLU A 97 28.86 13.14 16.69
C GLU A 97 29.25 12.45 15.37
N LYS A 98 30.57 12.57 15.10
CA LYS A 98 31.39 12.18 13.95
C LYS A 98 31.40 10.67 13.61
N SER A 99 30.47 9.86 14.09
CA SER A 99 30.54 8.39 14.05
C SER A 99 29.60 7.70 13.05
N LYS A 100 28.72 8.43 12.34
CA LYS A 100 27.84 7.88 11.27
C LYS A 100 28.05 8.46 9.87
N LEU A 101 29.08 9.28 9.67
CA LEU A 101 29.48 9.74 8.33
C LEU A 101 30.13 8.63 7.49
N LYS A 102 30.50 7.48 8.08
CA LYS A 102 31.10 6.35 7.35
C LYS A 102 30.13 5.60 6.43
N ASP A 103 28.80 5.67 6.65
CA ASP A 103 27.81 5.01 5.76
C ASP A 103 27.50 5.85 4.50
N PHE A 104 28.13 7.02 4.36
CA PHE A 104 28.18 7.79 3.11
C PHE A 104 29.51 7.62 2.37
N ASP A 105 30.41 6.77 2.89
CA ASP A 105 31.86 6.79 2.61
C ASP A 105 32.41 5.41 2.20
N ASP A 106 31.59 4.58 1.54
CA ASP A 106 32.08 3.36 0.90
C ASP A 106 32.67 3.70 -0.48
N ASN A 107 33.97 4.02 -0.45
CA ASN A 107 34.97 3.84 -1.51
C ASN A 107 34.62 4.34 -2.92
N ASN A 108 34.64 5.67 -3.10
CA ASN A 108 35.34 6.36 -4.23
C ASN A 108 35.15 7.89 -4.24
N ASP A 109 34.78 8.52 -3.13
CA ASP A 109 34.88 9.98 -3.03
C ASP A 109 36.27 10.33 -2.50
N GLU A 110 37.19 10.51 -3.45
CA GLU A 110 38.46 11.20 -3.23
C GLU A 110 38.19 12.50 -2.47
N ILE A 111 38.86 12.62 -1.32
CA ILE A 111 39.57 13.81 -0.84
C ILE A 111 39.22 15.05 -1.69
N PHE A 112 38.51 16.00 -1.10
CA PHE A 112 38.51 17.40 -1.54
C PHE A 112 39.93 17.95 -1.40
N GLU A 113 40.79 17.60 -2.36
CA GLU A 113 41.95 18.37 -2.75
C GLU A 113 41.50 19.28 -3.89
N GLU A 114 41.58 20.58 -3.61
CA GLU A 114 41.60 21.61 -4.62
C GLU A 114 42.64 21.25 -5.71
N ASP A 115 42.33 21.57 -6.97
CA ASP A 115 43.23 21.55 -8.15
C ASP A 115 43.28 20.30 -9.07
N PHE A 116 42.16 19.61 -9.34
CA PHE A 116 42.02 18.89 -10.63
C PHE A 116 41.94 19.92 -11.76
N ASN A 117 43.05 20.12 -12.44
CA ASN A 117 43.29 21.25 -13.33
C ASN A 117 42.45 21.14 -14.62
N GLU A 118 41.19 21.58 -14.56
CA GLU A 118 40.28 21.74 -15.72
C GLU A 118 40.99 22.45 -16.88
N LYS A 119 41.91 23.38 -16.61
CA LYS A 119 42.67 24.09 -17.65
C LYS A 119 43.65 23.18 -18.38
N ASN A 120 44.25 22.20 -17.72
CA ASN A 120 45.14 21.22 -18.37
C ASN A 120 44.34 20.23 -19.22
N LEU A 121 43.20 19.73 -18.72
CA LEU A 121 42.31 18.88 -19.50
C LEU A 121 41.78 19.62 -20.74
N LEU A 122 41.30 20.85 -20.56
CA LEU A 122 40.83 21.70 -21.64
C LEU A 122 41.94 21.99 -22.66
N LYS A 123 43.17 22.21 -22.21
CA LYS A 123 44.33 22.40 -23.08
C LYS A 123 44.61 21.13 -23.89
N SER A 124 44.61 19.95 -23.27
CA SER A 124 44.80 18.67 -23.96
C SER A 124 43.71 18.41 -24.99
N LEU A 125 42.43 18.61 -24.63
CA LEU A 125 41.29 18.45 -25.54
C LEU A 125 41.35 19.44 -26.71
N LYS A 126 41.90 20.65 -26.53
CA LYS A 126 42.10 21.61 -27.64
C LYS A 126 43.18 21.20 -28.64
N HIS A 127 44.13 20.33 -28.26
CA HIS A 127 45.15 19.82 -29.17
C HIS A 127 44.71 18.55 -29.89
N ALA A 128 43.72 17.82 -29.34
CA ALA A 128 43.12 16.67 -30.00
C ALA A 128 42.26 17.11 -31.18
N SER A 129 42.32 16.37 -32.28
CA SER A 129 41.40 16.56 -33.40
C SER A 129 39.98 16.16 -33.02
N LYS A 130 38.99 16.71 -33.72
CA LYS A 130 37.59 16.32 -33.55
C LYS A 130 37.39 14.81 -33.64
N LYS A 131 38.13 14.14 -34.53
CA LYS A 131 38.06 12.70 -34.71
C LYS A 131 38.60 11.95 -33.50
N GLU A 132 39.77 12.33 -32.99
CA GLU A 132 40.37 11.68 -31.81
C GLU A 132 39.49 11.81 -30.56
N ILE A 133 38.82 12.96 -30.39
CA ILE A 133 37.87 13.15 -29.29
C ILE A 133 36.63 12.25 -29.47
N ILE A 134 36.08 12.18 -30.68
CA ILE A 134 34.92 11.31 -30.97
C ILE A 134 35.28 9.85 -30.74
N ASP A 135 36.41 9.39 -31.29
CA ASP A 135 36.88 7.99 -31.15
C ASP A 135 37.10 7.66 -29.67
N PHE A 136 37.74 8.56 -28.90
CA PHE A 136 37.91 8.39 -27.45
C PHE A 136 36.56 8.33 -26.70
N LEU A 137 35.60 9.19 -27.03
CA LEU A 137 34.29 9.19 -26.40
C LEU A 137 33.52 7.91 -26.72
N ILE A 138 33.59 7.41 -27.95
CA ILE A 138 32.99 6.14 -28.34
C ILE A 138 33.63 4.99 -27.55
N ASP A 139 34.95 4.88 -27.58
CA ASP A 139 35.68 3.81 -26.89
C ASP A 139 35.41 3.83 -25.38
N TYR A 140 35.45 5.01 -24.76
CA TYR A 140 35.22 5.17 -23.33
C TYR A 140 33.75 4.98 -22.95
N SER A 141 32.81 5.36 -23.82
CA SER A 141 31.38 5.09 -23.62
C SER A 141 31.04 3.60 -23.73
N GLY A 142 31.80 2.82 -24.49
CA GLY A 142 31.68 1.36 -24.54
C GLY A 142 32.00 0.66 -23.21
N ILE A 143 32.68 1.35 -22.29
CA ILE A 143 33.04 0.87 -20.95
C ILE A 143 32.17 1.55 -19.88
N ASN A 144 31.63 2.73 -20.16
CA ASN A 144 30.89 3.55 -19.20
C ASN A 144 29.48 3.90 -19.72
N HIS A 145 28.50 3.08 -19.33
CA HIS A 145 27.10 3.25 -19.72
C HIS A 145 26.55 4.63 -19.35
N LYS A 146 26.96 5.22 -18.22
CA LYS A 146 26.55 6.59 -17.84
C LYS A 146 27.05 7.63 -18.84
N LEU A 147 28.29 7.52 -19.32
CA LEU A 147 28.78 8.41 -20.36
C LEU A 147 28.06 8.17 -21.69
N LYS A 148 27.81 6.91 -22.06
CA LYS A 148 27.03 6.55 -23.25
C LYS A 148 25.66 7.23 -23.23
N HIS A 149 24.95 7.14 -22.10
CA HIS A 149 23.68 7.86 -21.87
C HIS A 149 23.81 9.37 -22.09
N GLU A 150 24.72 10.02 -21.37
CA GLU A 150 24.84 11.48 -21.44
C GLU A 150 25.24 11.95 -22.86
N LEU A 151 26.05 11.18 -23.58
CA LEU A 151 26.36 11.45 -24.99
C LEU A 151 25.11 11.29 -25.87
N LEU A 152 24.35 10.21 -25.69
CA LEU A 152 23.12 9.98 -26.46
C LEU A 152 22.12 11.09 -26.18
N LYS A 153 21.83 11.44 -24.93
CA LYS A 153 20.97 12.58 -24.57
C LYS A 153 21.36 13.88 -25.26
N HIS A 154 22.65 14.20 -25.27
CA HIS A 154 23.12 15.52 -25.68
C HIS A 154 23.29 15.64 -27.19
N PHE A 155 23.58 14.53 -27.88
CA PHE A 155 23.93 14.54 -29.31
C PHE A 155 22.92 13.82 -30.20
N VAL A 156 21.97 13.06 -29.65
CA VAL A 156 20.91 12.41 -30.44
C VAL A 156 19.86 13.42 -30.89
N PRO A 157 19.46 13.39 -32.18
CA PRO A 157 18.57 14.41 -32.74
C PRO A 157 17.10 14.31 -32.31
N ASN A 158 16.60 13.15 -31.87
CA ASN A 158 15.20 12.97 -31.45
C ASN A 158 14.98 11.76 -30.51
N GLN A 159 13.83 11.75 -29.82
CA GLN A 159 13.45 10.68 -28.87
C GLN A 159 13.27 9.31 -29.54
N SER A 160 12.84 9.26 -30.81
CA SER A 160 12.66 7.99 -31.54
C SER A 160 13.97 7.22 -31.70
N PHE A 161 15.08 7.90 -31.95
CA PHE A 161 16.39 7.27 -32.04
C PHE A 161 16.84 6.73 -30.68
N LEU A 162 16.58 7.49 -29.60
CA LEU A 162 16.93 7.05 -28.25
C LEU A 162 16.16 5.77 -27.86
N ILE A 163 14.87 5.66 -28.20
CA ILE A 163 14.08 4.44 -27.94
C ILE A 163 14.63 3.24 -28.74
N GLU A 164 15.06 3.45 -29.98
CA GLU A 164 15.66 2.40 -30.79
C GLU A 164 16.99 1.90 -30.21
N GLU A 165 17.84 2.81 -29.73
CA GLU A 165 19.07 2.47 -29.01
C GLU A 165 18.79 1.68 -27.73
N ILE A 166 17.78 2.08 -26.95
CA ILE A 166 17.39 1.36 -25.74
C ILE A 166 16.87 -0.04 -26.09
N LYS A 167 16.05 -0.18 -27.14
CA LYS A 167 15.56 -1.48 -27.62
C LYS A 167 16.72 -2.41 -27.98
N ASN A 168 17.70 -1.90 -28.73
CA ASN A 168 18.90 -2.67 -29.08
C ASN A 168 19.65 -3.12 -27.82
N TYR A 169 19.76 -2.24 -26.81
CA TYR A 169 20.37 -2.60 -25.53
C TYR A 169 19.57 -3.64 -24.75
N VAL A 170 18.24 -3.52 -24.72
CA VAL A 170 17.34 -4.51 -24.11
C VAL A 170 17.54 -5.89 -24.74
N ASP A 171 17.62 -5.96 -26.07
CA ASP A 171 17.84 -7.21 -26.79
C ASP A 171 19.25 -7.79 -26.54
N GLU A 172 20.27 -6.94 -26.47
CA GLU A 172 21.64 -7.32 -26.11
C GLU A 172 21.70 -7.95 -24.70
N VAL A 173 21.13 -7.26 -23.72
CA VAL A 173 21.15 -7.67 -22.31
C VAL A 173 20.36 -8.98 -22.11
N LYS A 174 19.20 -9.13 -22.79
CA LYS A 174 18.43 -10.40 -22.82
C LYS A 174 19.19 -11.54 -23.49
N SER A 175 19.98 -11.25 -24.52
CA SER A 175 20.77 -12.26 -25.22
C SER A 175 21.96 -12.73 -24.38
N ASN A 176 22.56 -11.82 -23.61
CA ASN A 176 23.65 -12.13 -22.69
C ASN A 176 23.17 -12.85 -21.41
N SER A 177 21.91 -12.70 -21.03
CA SER A 177 21.29 -13.41 -19.91
C SER A 177 20.90 -14.85 -20.24
N TYR A 178 21.11 -15.38 -21.45
CA TYR A 178 20.72 -16.76 -21.79
C TYR A 178 21.43 -17.85 -20.93
N TYR A 179 22.47 -17.50 -20.18
CA TYR A 179 23.17 -18.37 -19.23
C TYR A 179 22.93 -18.06 -17.74
N LYS A 180 22.21 -16.98 -17.42
CA LYS A 180 21.83 -16.57 -16.06
C LYS A 180 20.33 -16.27 -16.08
N ASP A 181 19.52 -16.94 -15.28
CA ASP A 181 18.04 -16.79 -15.28
C ASP A 181 17.51 -15.36 -15.03
N PHE A 182 18.40 -14.36 -14.87
CA PHE A 182 18.11 -12.97 -14.59
C PHE A 182 19.05 -12.02 -15.35
N VAL A 183 18.53 -10.84 -15.69
CA VAL A 183 19.31 -9.69 -16.15
C VAL A 183 19.92 -8.98 -14.93
N ASP A 184 21.10 -8.38 -15.10
CA ASP A 184 21.77 -7.63 -14.04
C ASP A 184 20.96 -6.39 -13.62
N ASP A 185 20.85 -6.14 -12.31
CA ASP A 185 20.07 -5.03 -11.78
C ASP A 185 20.65 -3.66 -12.16
N ASP A 186 21.96 -3.56 -12.44
CA ASP A 186 22.58 -2.35 -12.97
C ASP A 186 22.07 -2.04 -14.38
N ASP A 187 21.92 -3.07 -15.22
CA ASP A 187 21.39 -2.93 -16.58
C ASP A 187 19.90 -2.55 -16.54
N ILE A 188 19.11 -3.18 -15.67
CA ILE A 188 17.70 -2.83 -15.49
C ILE A 188 17.56 -1.40 -15.00
N SER A 189 18.35 -1.00 -14.00
CA SER A 189 18.33 0.35 -13.46
C SER A 189 18.75 1.39 -14.50
N TYR A 190 19.73 1.06 -15.34
CA TYR A 190 20.12 1.90 -16.47
C TYR A 190 18.94 2.08 -17.43
N ILE A 191 18.36 0.98 -17.92
CA ILE A 191 17.22 0.98 -18.85
C ILE A 191 16.03 1.75 -18.27
N ALA A 192 15.69 1.52 -17.00
CA ALA A 192 14.62 2.21 -16.30
C ALA A 192 14.89 3.73 -16.25
N GLY A 193 16.11 4.14 -15.91
CA GLY A 193 16.52 5.55 -15.91
C GLY A 193 16.46 6.21 -17.30
N GLU A 194 16.74 5.48 -18.37
CA GLU A 194 16.55 5.95 -19.75
C GLU A 194 15.08 6.22 -20.06
N PHE A 195 14.22 5.25 -19.72
CA PHE A 195 12.79 5.35 -19.94
C PHE A 195 12.16 6.49 -19.15
N GLU A 196 12.50 6.64 -17.88
CA GLU A 196 12.05 7.78 -17.06
C GLU A 196 12.44 9.12 -17.70
N TYR A 197 13.69 9.25 -18.15
CA TYR A 197 14.14 10.48 -18.79
C TYR A 197 13.30 10.83 -20.03
N ILE A 198 12.97 9.83 -20.86
CA ILE A 198 12.12 10.05 -22.03
C ILE A 198 10.70 10.44 -21.60
N ILE A 199 10.12 9.76 -20.61
CA ILE A 199 8.78 10.08 -20.10
C ILE A 199 8.74 11.52 -19.57
N ASP A 200 9.69 11.89 -18.71
CA ASP A 200 9.81 13.21 -18.08
C ASP A 200 9.88 14.35 -19.12
N SER A 201 10.52 14.08 -20.27
CA SER A 201 10.64 15.05 -21.36
C SER A 201 9.30 15.41 -22.03
N TYR A 202 8.28 14.54 -21.90
CA TYR A 202 6.92 14.79 -22.40
C TYR A 202 5.98 15.35 -21.33
N GLU A 203 6.07 14.92 -20.07
CA GLU A 203 5.05 15.18 -19.04
C GLU A 203 4.75 16.67 -18.82
N ASN A 204 5.75 17.55 -18.94
CA ASN A 204 5.61 19.00 -18.74
C ASN A 204 5.38 19.79 -20.05
N LYS A 205 5.39 19.13 -21.20
CA LYS A 205 5.30 19.77 -22.53
C LYS A 205 4.28 19.08 -23.44
N LEU A 206 3.38 18.28 -22.87
CA LEU A 206 2.37 17.57 -23.65
C LEU A 206 1.35 18.58 -24.21
N THR A 207 1.22 18.61 -25.52
CA THR A 207 0.38 19.52 -26.31
C THR A 207 -0.31 18.76 -27.44
N GLU A 208 -1.24 19.40 -28.13
CA GLU A 208 -1.87 18.82 -29.32
C GLU A 208 -0.85 18.48 -30.44
N LYS A 209 0.31 19.13 -30.48
CA LYS A 209 1.32 18.94 -31.53
C LYS A 209 2.20 17.71 -31.33
N ASN A 210 2.45 17.31 -30.10
CA ASN A 210 3.33 16.18 -29.76
C ASN A 210 2.60 15.00 -29.10
N CYS A 211 1.27 15.07 -28.92
CA CYS A 211 0.49 14.00 -28.29
C CYS A 211 0.58 12.65 -29.02
N GLU A 212 0.59 12.62 -30.36
CA GLU A 212 0.73 11.38 -31.12
C GLU A 212 2.10 10.74 -30.93
N SER A 213 3.17 11.56 -30.91
CA SER A 213 4.53 11.10 -30.61
C SER A 213 4.63 10.57 -29.18
N ALA A 214 4.10 11.31 -28.19
CA ALA A 214 4.08 10.91 -26.80
C ALA A 214 3.33 9.57 -26.60
N PHE A 215 2.19 9.40 -27.29
CA PHE A 215 1.42 8.16 -27.28
C PHE A 215 2.25 6.98 -27.78
N HIS A 216 2.90 7.12 -28.94
CA HIS A 216 3.73 6.05 -29.49
C HIS A 216 4.93 5.75 -28.61
N THR A 217 5.63 6.78 -28.13
CA THR A 217 6.75 6.62 -27.21
C THR A 217 6.35 5.91 -25.93
N ALA A 218 5.27 6.34 -25.26
CA ALA A 218 4.81 5.72 -24.03
C ALA A 218 4.42 4.25 -24.23
N LEU A 219 3.74 3.94 -25.34
CA LEU A 219 3.38 2.57 -25.65
C LEU A 219 4.62 1.69 -25.90
N GLU A 220 5.65 2.23 -26.56
CA GLU A 220 6.90 1.49 -26.81
C GLU A 220 7.68 1.24 -25.54
N ILE A 221 7.81 2.24 -24.66
CA ILE A 221 8.45 2.10 -23.35
C ILE A 221 7.74 1.00 -22.54
N LEU A 222 6.42 1.07 -22.48
CA LEU A 222 5.61 0.06 -21.77
C LEU A 222 5.84 -1.35 -22.32
N VAL A 223 5.93 -1.51 -23.65
CA VAL A 223 6.17 -2.82 -24.28
C VAL A 223 7.52 -3.40 -23.84
N GLU A 224 8.56 -2.58 -23.80
CA GLU A 224 9.90 -3.06 -23.45
C GLU A 224 10.07 -3.27 -21.95
N ALA A 225 9.54 -2.37 -21.11
CA ALA A 225 9.59 -2.49 -19.66
C ALA A 225 8.80 -3.72 -19.16
N VAL A 226 7.57 -3.96 -19.65
CA VAL A 226 6.82 -5.19 -19.34
C VAL A 226 7.58 -6.44 -19.80
N GLY A 227 8.21 -6.37 -20.97
CA GLY A 227 9.00 -7.48 -21.51
C GLY A 227 10.31 -7.77 -20.75
N LEU A 228 10.70 -6.93 -19.78
CA LEU A 228 11.86 -7.14 -18.91
C LEU A 228 11.48 -7.68 -17.52
N LEU A 229 10.22 -7.56 -17.10
CA LEU A 229 9.77 -7.96 -15.77
C LEU A 229 10.09 -9.44 -15.46
N GLU A 230 9.98 -10.32 -16.45
CA GLU A 230 10.26 -11.75 -16.30
C GLU A 230 11.74 -12.08 -16.03
N TYR A 231 12.64 -11.13 -16.32
CA TYR A 231 14.09 -11.29 -16.15
C TYR A 231 14.63 -10.50 -14.96
N ALA A 232 13.77 -9.77 -14.25
CA ALA A 232 14.17 -8.86 -13.19
C ALA A 232 14.32 -9.58 -11.85
N SER A 233 15.31 -9.16 -11.05
CA SER A 233 15.33 -9.48 -9.62
C SER A 233 14.20 -8.72 -8.91
N GLU A 234 14.00 -8.96 -7.61
CA GLU A 234 13.05 -8.17 -6.80
C GLU A 234 13.36 -6.67 -6.86
N TYR A 235 14.64 -6.27 -6.89
CA TYR A 235 15.04 -4.87 -7.00
C TYR A 235 14.73 -4.30 -8.38
N GLY A 236 15.18 -4.99 -9.45
CA GLY A 236 14.89 -4.57 -10.81
C GLY A 236 13.40 -4.53 -11.14
N PHE A 237 12.60 -5.41 -10.53
CA PHE A 237 11.15 -5.46 -10.71
C PHE A 237 10.48 -4.16 -10.25
N ASN A 238 10.85 -3.65 -9.06
CA ASN A 238 10.28 -2.41 -8.53
C ASN A 238 10.61 -1.21 -9.43
N ASN A 239 11.84 -1.12 -9.94
CA ASN A 239 12.24 -0.04 -10.86
C ASN A 239 11.45 -0.09 -12.18
N LEU A 240 11.22 -1.28 -12.73
CA LEU A 240 10.43 -1.46 -13.94
C LEU A 240 8.93 -1.24 -13.73
N GLU A 241 8.40 -1.57 -12.55
CA GLU A 241 7.00 -1.31 -12.20
C GLU A 241 6.71 0.19 -12.15
N GLU A 242 7.62 0.99 -11.57
CA GLU A 242 7.52 2.45 -11.57
C GLU A 242 7.46 3.00 -13.00
N VAL A 243 8.40 2.58 -13.86
CA VAL A 243 8.42 2.98 -15.27
C VAL A 243 7.14 2.56 -16.00
N ASN A 244 6.61 1.37 -15.72
CA ASN A 244 5.35 0.93 -16.30
C ASN A 244 4.18 1.84 -15.89
N GLY A 245 4.10 2.21 -14.61
CA GLY A 245 3.09 3.14 -14.11
C GLY A 245 3.18 4.52 -14.78
N ASP A 246 4.38 5.10 -14.83
CA ASP A 246 4.64 6.39 -15.47
C ASP A 246 4.34 6.35 -16.99
N ALA A 247 4.73 5.28 -17.68
CA ALA A 247 4.43 5.08 -19.09
C ALA A 247 2.91 4.95 -19.34
N LEU A 248 2.18 4.22 -18.49
CA LEU A 248 0.72 4.10 -18.59
C LEU A 248 0.02 5.44 -18.38
N ASN A 249 0.50 6.26 -17.44
CA ASN A 249 -0.03 7.61 -17.22
C ASN A 249 0.19 8.51 -18.42
N LEU A 250 1.42 8.55 -18.97
CA LEU A 250 1.72 9.30 -20.18
C LEU A 250 0.89 8.80 -21.38
N LEU A 251 0.72 7.49 -21.53
CA LEU A 251 -0.09 6.87 -22.58
C LEU A 251 -1.56 7.29 -22.46
N LYS A 252 -2.12 7.32 -21.24
CA LYS A 252 -3.49 7.73 -20.97
C LYS A 252 -3.72 9.22 -21.25
N ASP A 253 -2.81 10.09 -20.81
CA ASP A 253 -2.91 11.53 -21.00
C ASP A 253 -2.73 11.93 -22.47
N SER A 254 -1.72 11.37 -23.13
CA SER A 254 -1.53 11.55 -24.58
C SER A 254 -2.73 11.02 -25.36
N SER A 255 -3.35 9.91 -24.94
CA SER A 255 -4.56 9.38 -25.56
C SER A 255 -5.74 10.33 -25.45
N ARG A 256 -5.96 10.98 -24.30
CA ARG A 256 -7.04 11.96 -24.10
C ARG A 256 -6.87 13.18 -25.00
N ILE A 257 -5.65 13.69 -25.15
CA ILE A 257 -5.35 14.83 -26.03
C ILE A 257 -5.51 14.41 -27.49
N LEU A 258 -5.02 13.23 -27.87
CA LEU A 258 -5.14 12.70 -29.22
C LEU A 258 -6.60 12.43 -29.62
N GLU A 259 -7.43 11.96 -28.69
CA GLU A 259 -8.87 11.80 -28.90
C GLU A 259 -9.55 13.13 -29.19
N LYS A 260 -9.16 14.19 -28.49
CA LYS A 260 -9.76 15.52 -28.63
C LYS A 260 -9.31 16.26 -29.89
N TYR A 261 -8.01 16.22 -30.21
CA TYR A 261 -7.41 17.07 -31.24
C TYR A 261 -6.86 16.31 -32.46
N GLY A 262 -6.66 14.99 -32.36
CA GLY A 262 -6.15 14.18 -33.44
C GLY A 262 -7.11 14.11 -34.64
N ASN A 263 -6.56 13.81 -35.82
CA ASN A 263 -7.37 13.50 -36.99
C ASN A 263 -7.96 12.07 -36.89
N SER A 264 -8.98 11.75 -37.70
CA SER A 264 -9.66 10.45 -37.65
C SER A 264 -8.73 9.26 -37.88
N GLN A 265 -7.69 9.41 -38.72
CA GLN A 265 -6.73 8.34 -39.00
C GLN A 265 -5.84 8.06 -37.78
N ALA A 266 -5.35 9.11 -37.13
CA ALA A 266 -4.52 8.99 -35.92
C ALA A 266 -5.29 8.32 -34.78
N LYS A 267 -6.55 8.70 -34.55
CA LYS A 267 -7.43 8.07 -33.54
C LYS A 267 -7.65 6.58 -33.82
N GLU A 268 -7.95 6.23 -35.08
CA GLU A 268 -8.19 4.85 -35.48
C GLU A 268 -6.91 4.00 -35.41
N ASN A 269 -5.75 4.58 -35.73
CA ASN A 269 -4.45 3.94 -35.58
C ASN A 269 -4.12 3.67 -34.10
N ALA A 270 -4.33 4.67 -33.23
CA ALA A 270 -4.15 4.56 -31.79
C ALA A 270 -5.04 3.46 -31.20
N PHE A 271 -6.33 3.45 -31.54
CA PHE A 271 -7.26 2.38 -31.17
C PHE A 271 -6.75 0.99 -31.59
N LYS A 272 -6.41 0.82 -32.88
CA LYS A 272 -5.97 -0.48 -33.41
C LYS A 272 -4.67 -0.96 -32.80
N VAL A 273 -3.70 -0.07 -32.55
CA VAL A 273 -2.41 -0.48 -31.99
C VAL A 273 -2.56 -0.93 -30.54
N LEU A 274 -3.38 -0.26 -29.72
CA LEU A 274 -3.67 -0.68 -28.34
C LEU A 274 -4.27 -2.08 -28.32
N ILE A 275 -5.32 -2.32 -29.12
CA ILE A 275 -5.99 -3.63 -29.19
C ILE A 275 -5.05 -4.72 -29.71
N ARG A 276 -4.18 -4.41 -30.68
CA ARG A 276 -3.20 -5.39 -31.15
C ARG A 276 -2.18 -5.76 -30.08
N LYS A 277 -1.77 -4.82 -29.22
CA LYS A 277 -0.77 -5.10 -28.18
C LYS A 277 -1.30 -6.03 -27.09
N THR A 278 -2.58 -5.96 -26.75
CA THR A 278 -3.19 -6.82 -25.72
C THR A 278 -3.16 -8.30 -26.05
N VAL A 279 -3.06 -8.67 -27.33
CA VAL A 279 -3.00 -10.08 -27.77
C VAL A 279 -1.56 -10.58 -28.01
N THR A 280 -0.54 -9.74 -27.78
CA THR A 280 0.85 -10.17 -27.94
C THR A 280 1.35 -10.91 -26.69
N ASN A 281 2.20 -11.92 -26.88
CA ASN A 281 2.77 -12.69 -25.76
C ASN A 281 3.49 -11.80 -24.73
N LYS A 282 4.15 -10.72 -25.17
CA LYS A 282 4.80 -9.73 -24.28
C LYS A 282 3.82 -9.10 -23.27
N PHE A 283 2.53 -9.01 -23.60
CA PHE A 283 1.48 -8.45 -22.75
C PHE A 283 0.58 -9.53 -22.18
N ASN A 284 1.02 -10.77 -21.96
CA ASN A 284 0.14 -11.78 -21.33
C ASN A 284 -0.08 -11.54 -19.82
N HIS A 285 0.56 -10.51 -19.26
CA HIS A 285 0.35 -10.03 -17.90
C HIS A 285 -1.03 -9.37 -17.76
N TYR A 286 -1.86 -9.90 -16.86
CA TYR A 286 -3.27 -9.53 -16.71
C TYR A 286 -3.51 -8.03 -16.55
N ILE A 287 -2.80 -7.39 -15.61
CA ILE A 287 -2.96 -5.96 -15.29
C ILE A 287 -2.70 -5.12 -16.54
N SER A 288 -1.57 -5.36 -17.20
CA SER A 288 -1.15 -4.61 -18.39
C SER A 288 -2.12 -4.77 -19.57
N GLN A 289 -2.78 -5.93 -19.73
CA GLN A 289 -3.84 -6.08 -20.73
C GLN A 289 -5.06 -5.21 -20.42
N MET A 290 -5.51 -5.23 -19.17
CA MET A 290 -6.70 -4.47 -18.76
C MET A 290 -6.46 -2.97 -18.86
N ASP A 291 -5.28 -2.49 -18.51
CA ASP A 291 -4.92 -1.07 -18.65
C ASP A 291 -4.99 -0.60 -20.10
N LEU A 292 -4.41 -1.38 -21.03
CA LEU A 292 -4.45 -1.07 -22.46
C LEU A 292 -5.88 -1.12 -23.02
N LEU A 293 -6.72 -2.06 -22.59
CA LEU A 293 -8.12 -2.12 -22.99
C LEU A 293 -8.91 -0.91 -22.49
N GLN A 294 -8.69 -0.49 -21.24
CA GLN A 294 -9.31 0.71 -20.67
C GLN A 294 -8.86 1.98 -21.40
N ILE A 295 -7.58 2.11 -21.75
CA ILE A 295 -7.08 3.23 -22.56
C ILE A 295 -7.68 3.18 -23.96
N ALA A 296 -7.83 2.00 -24.58
CA ALA A 296 -8.43 1.87 -25.90
C ALA A 296 -9.88 2.38 -25.96
N ILE A 297 -10.64 2.27 -24.86
CA ILE A 297 -12.01 2.82 -24.76
C ILE A 297 -12.04 4.33 -25.02
N ILE A 298 -10.96 5.06 -24.73
CA ILE A 298 -10.86 6.50 -25.05
C ILE A 298 -11.15 6.73 -26.54
N PHE A 299 -10.72 5.85 -27.44
CA PHE A 299 -10.90 5.97 -28.88
C PHE A 299 -12.13 5.23 -29.46
N VAL A 300 -12.91 4.54 -28.62
CA VAL A 300 -14.10 3.81 -29.07
C VAL A 300 -15.20 4.77 -29.50
N ASN A 301 -15.83 4.46 -30.64
CA ASN A 301 -16.94 5.19 -31.23
C ASN A 301 -17.93 4.21 -31.90
N GLU A 302 -19.04 4.73 -32.43
CA GLU A 302 -20.09 3.91 -33.09
C GLU A 302 -19.56 3.02 -34.22
N ASN A 303 -18.50 3.41 -34.93
CA ASN A 303 -17.97 2.64 -36.06
C ASN A 303 -17.08 1.47 -35.64
N ASN A 304 -16.49 1.51 -34.44
CA ASN A 304 -15.50 0.52 -34.00
C ASN A 304 -15.86 -0.20 -32.69
N LYS A 305 -16.98 0.11 -32.04
CA LYS A 305 -17.45 -0.55 -30.81
C LYS A 305 -17.60 -2.07 -30.96
N ASP A 306 -18.16 -2.54 -32.09
CA ASP A 306 -18.33 -3.97 -32.34
C ASP A 306 -16.97 -4.68 -32.49
N PHE A 307 -15.99 -3.99 -33.08
CA PHE A 307 -14.62 -4.49 -33.14
C PHE A 307 -14.03 -4.62 -31.73
N PHE A 308 -14.22 -3.62 -30.86
CA PHE A 308 -13.78 -3.69 -29.47
C PHE A 308 -14.41 -4.87 -28.73
N TYR A 309 -15.74 -5.00 -28.78
CA TYR A 309 -16.47 -6.10 -28.13
C TYR A 309 -16.02 -7.48 -28.61
N ASN A 310 -15.82 -7.64 -29.92
CA ASN A 310 -15.31 -8.90 -30.47
C ASN A 310 -13.91 -9.24 -29.94
N ASN A 311 -13.01 -8.25 -29.78
CA ASN A 311 -11.67 -8.48 -29.25
C ASN A 311 -11.70 -8.89 -27.77
N ILE A 312 -12.45 -8.19 -26.91
CA ILE A 312 -12.52 -8.55 -25.49
C ILE A 312 -13.24 -9.90 -25.26
N ASN A 313 -14.20 -10.26 -26.12
CA ASN A 313 -14.86 -11.55 -26.08
C ASN A 313 -13.94 -12.68 -26.56
N ASN A 314 -13.12 -12.42 -27.58
CA ASN A 314 -12.11 -13.39 -28.02
C ASN A 314 -11.03 -13.58 -26.96
N LEU A 315 -10.57 -12.50 -26.32
CA LEU A 315 -9.63 -12.59 -25.20
C LEU A 315 -10.21 -13.44 -24.06
N LEU A 316 -11.45 -13.19 -23.65
CA LEU A 316 -12.14 -14.00 -22.64
C LEU A 316 -12.19 -15.50 -23.01
N LYS A 317 -12.47 -15.83 -24.28
CA LYS A 317 -12.45 -17.23 -24.76
C LYS A 317 -11.09 -17.88 -24.61
N THR A 318 -9.99 -17.15 -24.87
CA THR A 318 -8.64 -17.70 -24.68
C THR A 318 -8.33 -18.05 -23.22
N LYS A 319 -9.10 -17.51 -22.26
CA LYS A 319 -8.91 -17.72 -20.83
C LYS A 319 -9.89 -18.73 -20.24
N GLN A 320 -10.77 -19.35 -21.04
CA GLN A 320 -11.87 -20.21 -20.57
C GLN A 320 -11.42 -21.37 -19.66
N ASP A 321 -10.26 -21.96 -19.93
CA ASP A 321 -9.71 -23.09 -19.17
C ASP A 321 -8.62 -22.66 -18.17
N THR A 322 -8.51 -21.36 -17.88
CA THR A 322 -7.50 -20.81 -16.95
C THR A 322 -8.14 -20.43 -15.62
N TYR A 323 -7.35 -20.48 -14.54
CA TYR A 323 -7.76 -19.99 -13.22
C TYR A 323 -8.24 -18.53 -13.24
N SER A 324 -7.71 -17.72 -14.16
CA SER A 324 -8.08 -16.30 -14.31
C SER A 324 -9.41 -16.04 -15.02
N TYR A 325 -10.12 -17.06 -15.51
CA TYR A 325 -11.35 -16.87 -16.31
C TYR A 325 -12.39 -15.98 -15.62
N GLU A 326 -12.64 -16.19 -14.33
CA GLU A 326 -13.64 -15.41 -13.59
C GLU A 326 -13.28 -13.93 -13.54
N SER A 327 -12.00 -13.59 -13.33
CA SER A 327 -11.51 -12.21 -13.34
C SER A 327 -11.69 -11.56 -14.70
N TYR A 328 -11.33 -12.26 -15.79
CA TYR A 328 -11.56 -11.76 -17.16
C TYR A 328 -13.04 -11.64 -17.51
N LEU A 329 -13.90 -12.51 -16.97
CA LEU A 329 -15.35 -12.43 -17.19
C LEU A 329 -15.92 -11.16 -16.55
N ILE A 330 -15.50 -10.85 -15.33
CA ILE A 330 -15.88 -9.63 -14.61
C ILE A 330 -15.39 -8.40 -15.38
N ASP A 331 -14.12 -8.37 -15.76
CA ASP A 331 -13.55 -7.22 -16.48
C ASP A 331 -14.15 -7.04 -17.87
N ASN A 332 -14.48 -8.13 -18.57
CA ASN A 332 -15.20 -8.06 -19.83
C ASN A 332 -16.53 -7.30 -19.66
N LYS A 333 -17.27 -7.55 -18.57
CA LYS A 333 -18.51 -6.83 -18.25
C LYS A 333 -18.23 -5.36 -17.90
N ILE A 334 -17.19 -5.08 -17.12
CA ILE A 334 -16.80 -3.71 -16.76
C ILE A 334 -16.43 -2.91 -18.01
N LEU A 335 -15.63 -3.47 -18.91
CA LEU A 335 -15.25 -2.85 -20.19
C LEU A 335 -16.47 -2.60 -21.08
N HIS A 336 -17.44 -3.51 -21.14
CA HIS A 336 -18.71 -3.26 -21.85
C HIS A 336 -19.48 -2.09 -21.23
N LYS A 337 -19.60 -2.04 -19.90
CA LYS A 337 -20.25 -0.93 -19.19
C LYS A 337 -19.57 0.41 -19.53
N MET A 338 -18.24 0.46 -19.52
CA MET A 338 -17.47 1.67 -19.84
C MET A 338 -17.70 2.15 -21.28
N VAL A 339 -17.79 1.23 -22.26
CA VAL A 339 -18.13 1.60 -23.64
C VAL A 339 -19.56 2.14 -23.74
N ILE A 340 -20.53 1.47 -23.11
CA ILE A 340 -21.94 1.94 -23.08
C ILE A 340 -22.02 3.32 -22.44
N GLU A 341 -21.34 3.54 -21.31
CA GLU A 341 -21.32 4.84 -20.64
C GLU A 341 -20.74 5.95 -21.52
N LYS A 342 -19.66 5.66 -22.24
CA LYS A 342 -19.03 6.61 -23.16
C LYS A 342 -19.93 6.97 -24.34
N LEU A 343 -20.63 6.01 -24.93
CA LEU A 343 -21.39 6.21 -26.17
C LEU A 343 -22.86 6.59 -25.95
N GLU A 344 -23.48 6.02 -24.91
CA GLU A 344 -24.92 6.10 -24.64
C GLU A 344 -25.24 6.84 -23.33
N GLY A 345 -24.24 7.13 -22.50
CA GLY A 345 -24.37 7.89 -21.26
C GLY A 345 -24.64 7.04 -20.01
N GLY A 346 -24.69 7.72 -18.86
CA GLY A 346 -24.80 7.09 -17.54
C GLY A 346 -26.07 6.25 -17.34
N GLU A 347 -27.21 6.68 -17.88
CA GLU A 347 -28.47 5.93 -17.75
C GLU A 347 -28.44 4.58 -18.49
N ALA A 348 -27.84 4.54 -19.68
CA ALA A 348 -27.67 3.29 -20.42
C ALA A 348 -26.70 2.35 -19.69
N ALA A 349 -25.60 2.89 -19.15
CA ALA A 349 -24.66 2.13 -18.34
C ALA A 349 -25.32 1.58 -17.07
N LYS A 350 -26.19 2.36 -16.41
CA LYS A 350 -26.97 1.94 -15.26
C LYS A 350 -27.91 0.80 -15.58
N LYS A 351 -28.61 0.86 -16.71
CA LYS A 351 -29.44 -0.24 -17.19
C LYS A 351 -28.61 -1.52 -17.42
N TYR A 352 -27.44 -1.39 -18.05
CA TYR A 352 -26.53 -2.52 -18.25
C TYR A 352 -26.04 -3.13 -16.93
N MET A 353 -25.73 -2.30 -15.92
CA MET A 353 -25.35 -2.76 -14.58
C MET A 353 -26.50 -3.56 -13.92
N ILE A 354 -27.75 -3.09 -14.05
CA ILE A 354 -28.93 -3.80 -13.52
C ILE A 354 -29.13 -5.15 -14.24
N GLU A 355 -28.90 -5.21 -15.55
CA GLU A 355 -28.98 -6.47 -16.32
C GLU A 355 -27.85 -7.46 -15.96
N ASN A 356 -26.74 -6.98 -15.39
CA ASN A 356 -25.57 -7.76 -15.00
C ASN A 356 -25.30 -7.68 -13.48
N ILE A 357 -26.35 -7.57 -12.67
CA ILE A 357 -26.30 -7.30 -11.23
C ILE A 357 -25.58 -8.37 -10.39
N GLN A 358 -25.28 -9.53 -10.97
CA GLN A 358 -24.45 -10.56 -10.34
C GLN A 358 -23.00 -10.13 -10.11
N ILE A 359 -22.54 -9.07 -10.79
CA ILE A 359 -21.20 -8.50 -10.62
C ILE A 359 -21.21 -7.57 -9.41
N ASP A 360 -20.42 -7.89 -8.38
CA ASP A 360 -20.48 -7.18 -7.09
C ASP A 360 -20.13 -5.69 -7.21
N SER A 361 -19.15 -5.34 -8.03
CA SER A 361 -18.80 -3.93 -8.28
C SER A 361 -19.95 -3.12 -8.90
N PHE A 362 -20.78 -3.74 -9.75
CA PHE A 362 -21.98 -3.11 -10.30
C PHE A 362 -23.06 -2.94 -9.23
N LEU A 363 -23.29 -3.97 -8.43
CA LEU A 363 -24.25 -3.93 -7.34
C LEU A 363 -23.89 -2.82 -6.33
N GLU A 364 -22.62 -2.71 -5.96
CA GLU A 364 -22.11 -1.68 -5.06
C GLU A 364 -22.26 -0.28 -5.63
N THR A 365 -21.92 -0.07 -6.91
CA THR A 365 -22.11 1.20 -7.60
C THR A 365 -23.58 1.61 -7.56
N LEU A 366 -24.48 0.68 -7.87
CA LEU A 366 -25.93 0.91 -7.84
C LEU A 366 -26.45 1.23 -6.43
N ILE A 367 -25.94 0.56 -5.39
CA ILE A 367 -26.30 0.82 -3.99
C ILE A 367 -25.83 2.22 -3.58
N ASN A 368 -24.56 2.57 -3.82
CA ASN A 368 -24.00 3.86 -3.45
C ASN A 368 -24.71 5.02 -4.15
N GLU A 369 -24.92 4.92 -5.47
CA GLU A 369 -25.71 5.93 -6.21
C GLU A 369 -27.13 6.06 -5.64
N SER A 370 -27.74 4.96 -5.20
CA SER A 370 -29.08 4.98 -4.64
C SER A 370 -29.11 5.64 -3.26
N ILE A 371 -28.08 5.44 -2.44
CA ILE A 371 -27.90 6.13 -1.16
C ILE A 371 -27.71 7.63 -1.40
N ASP A 372 -26.81 8.02 -2.31
CA ASP A 372 -26.52 9.42 -2.64
C ASP A 372 -27.76 10.16 -3.15
N ASN A 373 -28.57 9.48 -3.98
CA ASN A 373 -29.84 10.00 -4.50
C ASN A 373 -31.03 9.82 -3.53
N LYS A 374 -30.79 9.39 -2.28
CA LYS A 374 -31.81 9.13 -1.24
C LYS A 374 -32.90 8.12 -1.65
N ASN A 375 -32.63 7.27 -2.63
CA ASN A 375 -33.47 6.15 -3.03
C ASN A 375 -33.19 4.92 -2.15
N PHE A 376 -33.43 5.07 -0.84
CA PHE A 376 -33.12 4.06 0.16
C PHE A 376 -33.88 2.74 -0.03
N SER A 377 -35.11 2.79 -0.55
CA SER A 377 -35.92 1.59 -0.77
C SER A 377 -35.35 0.67 -1.85
N PHE A 378 -34.81 1.26 -2.94
CA PHE A 378 -34.13 0.50 -3.98
C PHE A 378 -32.79 -0.04 -3.47
N ALA A 379 -31.99 0.77 -2.77
CA ALA A 379 -30.74 0.34 -2.16
C ALA A 379 -30.95 -0.82 -1.16
N GLU A 380 -31.98 -0.72 -0.32
CA GLU A 380 -32.37 -1.77 0.62
C GLU A 380 -32.68 -3.06 -0.13
N LYS A 381 -33.54 -3.00 -1.15
CA LYS A 381 -33.91 -4.17 -1.96
C LYS A 381 -32.70 -4.87 -2.55
N LEU A 382 -31.76 -4.10 -3.13
CA LEU A 382 -30.52 -4.63 -3.71
C LEU A 382 -29.70 -5.43 -2.69
N CYS A 383 -29.54 -4.91 -1.48
CA CYS A 383 -28.82 -5.60 -0.41
C CYS A 383 -29.57 -6.87 0.03
N ILE A 384 -30.89 -6.78 0.24
CA ILE A 384 -31.71 -7.93 0.66
C ILE A 384 -31.67 -9.05 -0.39
N ASP A 385 -31.83 -8.73 -1.67
CA ASP A 385 -31.78 -9.71 -2.76
C ASP A 385 -30.42 -10.43 -2.82
N LYS A 386 -29.33 -9.71 -2.57
CA LYS A 386 -27.99 -10.30 -2.49
C LYS A 386 -27.79 -11.18 -1.25
N ILE A 387 -28.21 -10.71 -0.08
CA ILE A 387 -28.12 -11.45 1.19
C ILE A 387 -28.93 -12.74 1.12
N THR A 388 -30.15 -12.67 0.60
CA THR A 388 -31.05 -13.82 0.46
C THR A 388 -30.46 -14.87 -0.48
N LYS A 389 -29.87 -14.42 -1.60
CA LYS A 389 -29.17 -15.29 -2.56
C LYS A 389 -27.93 -15.97 -1.96
N ILE A 390 -27.06 -15.22 -1.27
CA ILE A 390 -25.85 -15.78 -0.63
C ILE A 390 -26.23 -16.85 0.40
N ASN A 391 -27.21 -16.54 1.25
CA ASN A 391 -27.58 -17.39 2.39
C ASN A 391 -28.62 -18.46 2.07
N LYS A 392 -29.12 -18.52 0.83
CA LYS A 392 -30.19 -19.43 0.40
C LYS A 392 -31.40 -19.39 1.36
N ILE A 393 -31.87 -18.18 1.63
CA ILE A 393 -33.04 -17.88 2.50
C ILE A 393 -34.10 -17.13 1.70
N SER A 394 -35.36 -17.23 2.09
CA SER A 394 -36.47 -16.52 1.43
C SER A 394 -36.62 -15.08 1.95
N SER A 395 -36.18 -14.80 3.17
CA SER A 395 -36.23 -13.46 3.78
C SER A 395 -35.21 -13.32 4.93
N ILE A 396 -34.85 -12.08 5.28
CA ILE A 396 -33.97 -11.79 6.43
C ILE A 396 -34.56 -12.30 7.76
N LYS A 397 -35.89 -12.43 7.88
CA LYS A 397 -36.50 -13.00 9.09
C LYS A 397 -36.07 -14.45 9.33
N GLU A 398 -35.87 -15.23 8.27
CA GLU A 398 -35.37 -16.61 8.36
C GLU A 398 -33.89 -16.69 8.75
N TYR A 399 -33.12 -15.63 8.46
CA TYR A 399 -31.71 -15.56 8.81
C TYR A 399 -31.50 -15.67 10.34
N ASN A 400 -32.26 -14.87 11.11
CA ASN A 400 -32.23 -14.91 12.57
C ASN A 400 -32.65 -16.27 13.16
N ILE A 401 -33.57 -16.98 12.48
CA ILE A 401 -34.08 -18.28 12.95
C ILE A 401 -33.07 -19.40 12.69
N LYS A 402 -32.46 -19.44 11.49
CA LYS A 402 -31.43 -20.44 11.16
C LYS A 402 -30.20 -20.30 12.07
N GLU A 403 -29.75 -19.08 12.30
CA GLU A 403 -28.60 -18.80 13.17
C GLU A 403 -28.86 -19.22 14.64
N TYR A 404 -30.06 -18.93 15.16
CA TYR A 404 -30.47 -19.33 16.52
C TYR A 404 -30.47 -20.86 16.70
N ASN A 405 -30.99 -21.59 15.71
CA ASN A 405 -31.05 -23.06 15.75
C ASN A 405 -29.66 -23.73 15.66
N ILE A 406 -28.75 -23.18 14.85
CA ILE A 406 -27.36 -23.68 14.74
C ILE A 406 -26.60 -23.49 16.05
N LYS A 407 -26.83 -22.35 16.74
CA LYS A 407 -26.19 -22.07 18.04
C LYS A 407 -26.76 -22.87 19.20
N GLU A 408 -28.07 -23.11 19.26
CA GLU A 408 -28.61 -24.04 20.29
C GLU A 408 -27.98 -25.44 20.17
N HIS A 409 -27.65 -25.88 18.95
CA HIS A 409 -27.01 -27.17 18.71
C HIS A 409 -25.52 -27.16 19.12
N SER A 410 -24.78 -26.12 18.76
CA SER A 410 -23.35 -26.00 19.07
C SER A 410 -23.04 -25.62 20.52
N ILE A 411 -23.92 -24.87 21.20
CA ILE A 411 -23.83 -24.60 22.65
C ILE A 411 -24.09 -25.90 23.45
N LYS A 412 -24.99 -26.78 22.99
CA LYS A 412 -25.20 -28.10 23.60
C LYS A 412 -23.98 -29.02 23.45
N GLU A 413 -23.23 -28.90 22.36
CA GLU A 413 -22.01 -29.68 22.10
C GLU A 413 -20.76 -29.08 22.79
N CYS A 414 -20.62 -27.74 22.87
CA CYS A 414 -19.49 -27.05 23.50
C CYS A 414 -19.41 -27.22 25.02
N ASN A 415 -20.48 -27.66 25.68
CA ASN A 415 -20.42 -28.06 27.09
C ASN A 415 -19.59 -29.35 27.31
N ASN A 416 -19.15 -30.01 26.23
CA ASN A 416 -18.26 -31.17 26.26
C ASN A 416 -17.11 -31.00 25.26
N LYS A 417 -15.98 -30.45 25.75
CA LYS A 417 -14.61 -30.40 25.17
C LYS A 417 -14.17 -29.08 24.52
N GLU A 418 -12.98 -28.67 24.95
CA GLU A 418 -12.11 -27.66 24.34
C GLU A 418 -11.89 -27.98 22.85
N HIS A 419 -12.41 -27.15 21.94
CA HIS A 419 -11.97 -27.19 20.55
C HIS A 419 -11.86 -25.78 19.95
N ASN A 420 -10.73 -25.60 19.25
CA ASN A 420 -10.40 -24.46 18.41
C ASN A 420 -11.55 -24.12 17.45
N PHE A 421 -11.98 -22.85 17.48
CA PHE A 421 -13.04 -22.25 16.68
C PHE A 421 -12.70 -22.09 15.17
N LYS A 422 -11.99 -23.04 14.56
CA LYS A 422 -11.59 -22.96 13.14
C LYS A 422 -12.28 -23.94 12.20
N ASP A 423 -12.90 -25.00 12.69
CA ASP A 423 -13.54 -26.00 11.84
C ASP A 423 -15.06 -25.96 12.01
N ASN A 424 -15.71 -24.95 11.39
CA ASN A 424 -17.14 -25.03 11.11
C ASN A 424 -17.44 -24.37 9.77
N VAL A 425 -17.93 -25.19 8.84
CA VAL A 425 -18.31 -24.87 7.45
C VAL A 425 -19.36 -23.73 7.37
N ASP A 426 -20.01 -23.38 8.48
CA ASP A 426 -21.02 -22.31 8.57
C ASP A 426 -20.49 -20.92 9.00
N PHE A 427 -19.25 -20.81 9.53
CA PHE A 427 -18.64 -19.50 9.83
C PHE A 427 -18.29 -18.73 8.54
N GLU A 428 -18.00 -19.47 7.47
CA GLU A 428 -17.64 -18.93 6.15
C GLU A 428 -18.84 -18.27 5.42
N TYR A 429 -20.07 -18.74 5.66
CA TYR A 429 -21.29 -18.17 5.07
C TYR A 429 -21.62 -16.78 5.63
N ASN A 430 -21.30 -16.53 6.90
CA ASN A 430 -21.62 -15.28 7.58
C ASN A 430 -20.74 -14.11 7.05
N TYR A 431 -19.47 -14.38 6.77
CA TYR A 431 -18.53 -13.35 6.29
C TYR A 431 -18.87 -12.82 4.88
N LYS A 432 -19.29 -13.69 3.95
CA LYS A 432 -19.60 -13.29 2.56
C LYS A 432 -20.81 -12.34 2.46
N SER A 433 -21.72 -12.39 3.45
CA SER A 433 -22.88 -11.51 3.49
C SER A 433 -22.72 -10.26 4.38
N LYS A 434 -21.69 -10.22 5.24
CA LYS A 434 -21.41 -9.12 6.17
C LYS A 434 -21.42 -7.75 5.48
N LYS A 435 -20.69 -7.61 4.37
CA LYS A 435 -20.60 -6.36 3.59
C LYS A 435 -21.97 -5.79 3.19
N TRP A 436 -22.91 -6.65 2.83
CA TRP A 436 -24.26 -6.21 2.44
C TRP A 436 -25.10 -5.80 3.65
N PHE A 437 -24.86 -6.38 4.83
CA PHE A 437 -25.43 -5.90 6.08
C PHE A 437 -24.84 -4.54 6.50
N GLU A 438 -23.56 -4.28 6.24
CA GLU A 438 -22.94 -2.97 6.48
C GLU A 438 -23.60 -1.89 5.60
N TYR A 439 -23.87 -2.19 4.32
CA TYR A 439 -24.67 -1.30 3.48
C TYR A 439 -26.09 -1.09 4.02
N LEU A 440 -26.78 -2.15 4.49
CA LEU A 440 -28.09 -2.00 5.14
C LEU A 440 -28.03 -1.10 6.38
N TYR A 441 -26.98 -1.21 7.20
CA TYR A 441 -26.77 -0.33 8.34
C TYR A 441 -26.65 1.14 7.88
N VAL A 442 -25.81 1.42 6.88
CA VAL A 442 -25.68 2.78 6.31
C VAL A 442 -27.02 3.30 5.78
N ILE A 443 -27.78 2.46 5.06
CA ILE A 443 -29.09 2.81 4.52
C ILE A 443 -30.09 3.13 5.64
N TYR A 444 -30.17 2.31 6.68
CA TYR A 444 -31.11 2.51 7.78
C TYR A 444 -30.75 3.68 8.69
N ASN A 445 -29.46 3.91 8.92
CA ASN A 445 -29.00 5.11 9.60
C ASN A 445 -29.34 6.37 8.77
N SER A 446 -29.05 6.37 7.47
CA SER A 446 -29.32 7.52 6.57
C SER A 446 -30.81 7.80 6.33
N SER A 447 -31.66 6.77 6.43
CA SER A 447 -33.12 6.89 6.33
C SER A 447 -33.82 7.08 7.67
N GLU A 448 -33.06 7.24 8.76
CA GLU A 448 -33.54 7.37 10.14
C GLU A 448 -34.45 6.21 10.61
N ASN A 449 -34.31 5.02 10.00
CA ASN A 449 -35.08 3.84 10.38
C ASN A 449 -34.42 3.12 11.57
N LYS A 450 -34.61 3.68 12.77
CA LYS A 450 -33.99 3.19 14.01
C LYS A 450 -34.33 1.73 14.37
N GLU A 451 -35.48 1.21 13.95
CA GLU A 451 -35.85 -0.17 14.23
C GLU A 451 -35.00 -1.15 13.39
N LYS A 452 -34.92 -0.91 12.07
CA LYS A 452 -34.13 -1.74 11.17
C LYS A 452 -32.62 -1.54 11.38
N GLU A 453 -32.20 -0.33 11.75
CA GLU A 453 -30.81 -0.02 12.13
C GLU A 453 -30.37 -0.92 13.29
N ILE A 454 -31.10 -0.90 14.42
CA ILE A 454 -30.81 -1.75 15.59
C ILE A 454 -30.79 -3.23 15.21
N ALA A 455 -31.78 -3.70 14.44
CA ALA A 455 -31.84 -5.10 14.00
C ALA A 455 -30.61 -5.50 13.18
N THR A 456 -30.11 -4.59 12.34
CA THR A 456 -28.93 -4.82 11.49
C THR A 456 -27.65 -4.78 12.30
N CYS A 457 -27.50 -3.84 13.25
CA CYS A 457 -26.35 -3.79 14.15
C CYS A 457 -26.26 -5.06 15.01
N TYR A 458 -27.39 -5.63 15.43
CA TYR A 458 -27.37 -6.94 16.09
C TYR A 458 -26.79 -8.02 15.19
N ILE A 459 -27.23 -8.11 13.93
CA ILE A 459 -26.69 -9.08 12.98
C ILE A 459 -25.18 -8.87 12.80
N LEU A 460 -24.72 -7.63 12.69
CA LEU A 460 -23.31 -7.30 12.49
C LEU A 460 -22.45 -7.61 13.73
N LEU A 461 -22.94 -7.34 14.95
CA LEU A 461 -22.27 -7.77 16.18
C LEU A 461 -22.09 -9.29 16.22
N LYS A 462 -23.09 -10.04 15.75
CA LYS A 462 -23.03 -11.50 15.68
C LYS A 462 -22.02 -12.03 14.65
N THR A 463 -21.57 -11.20 13.72
CA THR A 463 -20.46 -11.56 12.82
C THR A 463 -19.08 -11.52 13.51
N GLY A 464 -19.04 -11.09 14.78
CA GLY A 464 -17.80 -10.98 15.55
C GLY A 464 -17.16 -9.59 15.51
N ASP A 465 -17.91 -8.56 15.09
CA ASP A 465 -17.39 -7.20 14.96
C ASP A 465 -17.74 -6.35 16.20
N PRO A 466 -16.76 -5.98 17.04
CA PRO A 466 -17.01 -5.26 18.29
C PRO A 466 -17.51 -3.84 18.10
N LEU A 467 -17.32 -3.22 16.91
CA LEU A 467 -17.77 -1.86 16.62
C LEU A 467 -19.27 -1.69 16.88
N TYR A 468 -20.06 -2.73 16.58
CA TYR A 468 -21.51 -2.68 16.69
C TYR A 468 -22.02 -2.75 18.13
N TYR A 469 -21.17 -3.12 19.11
CA TYR A 469 -21.52 -3.00 20.53
C TYR A 469 -21.71 -1.53 20.92
N ASP A 470 -20.72 -0.69 20.60
CA ASP A 470 -20.74 0.74 20.95
C ASP A 470 -21.87 1.48 20.20
N ILE A 471 -22.13 1.12 18.95
CA ILE A 471 -23.26 1.65 18.17
C ILE A 471 -24.60 1.28 18.84
N LEU A 472 -24.81 0.01 19.18
CA LEU A 472 -26.03 -0.44 19.86
C LEU A 472 -26.22 0.23 21.23
N LYS A 473 -25.15 0.38 22.01
CA LYS A 473 -25.16 1.09 23.30
C LYS A 473 -25.66 2.53 23.13
N ASN A 474 -25.15 3.25 22.14
CA ASN A 474 -25.59 4.64 21.87
C ASN A 474 -27.06 4.69 21.43
N LEU A 475 -27.49 3.81 20.52
CA LEU A 475 -28.89 3.73 20.08
C LEU A 475 -29.86 3.42 21.23
N PHE A 476 -29.46 2.57 22.20
CA PHE A 476 -30.28 2.29 23.38
C PHE A 476 -30.31 3.43 24.38
N LYS A 477 -29.23 4.20 24.50
CA LYS A 477 -29.21 5.43 25.31
C LYS A 477 -30.14 6.48 24.74
N GLU A 478 -30.10 6.71 23.43
CA GLU A 478 -31.03 7.64 22.75
C GLU A 478 -32.50 7.26 22.97
N LYS A 479 -32.80 5.96 23.00
CA LYS A 479 -34.14 5.42 23.30
C LYS A 479 -34.48 5.32 24.79
N ASN A 480 -33.59 5.72 25.70
CA ASN A 480 -33.75 5.58 27.15
C ASN A 480 -34.03 4.14 27.64
N ILE A 481 -33.55 3.12 26.92
CA ILE A 481 -33.71 1.69 27.27
C ILE A 481 -32.38 0.99 27.56
N TRP A 482 -31.29 1.74 27.69
CA TRP A 482 -29.95 1.18 27.93
C TRP A 482 -29.92 0.26 29.14
N ASN A 483 -30.47 0.70 30.28
CA ASN A 483 -30.44 -0.07 31.52
C ASN A 483 -31.20 -1.42 31.38
N GLU A 484 -32.23 -1.48 30.55
CA GLU A 484 -32.98 -2.72 30.28
C GLU A 484 -32.25 -3.66 29.31
N LYS A 485 -31.38 -3.11 28.45
CA LYS A 485 -30.71 -3.85 27.37
C LYS A 485 -29.25 -4.19 27.64
N GLN A 486 -28.58 -3.50 28.56
CA GLN A 486 -27.14 -3.65 28.83
C GLN A 486 -26.75 -5.10 29.07
N ASP A 487 -27.41 -5.80 30.01
CA ASP A 487 -27.05 -7.19 30.34
C ASP A 487 -27.23 -8.13 29.15
N SER A 488 -28.32 -7.97 28.38
CA SER A 488 -28.54 -8.76 27.17
C SER A 488 -27.47 -8.50 26.09
N LEU A 489 -27.00 -7.26 25.97
CA LEU A 489 -25.97 -6.89 25.00
C LEU A 489 -24.58 -7.40 25.41
N ILE A 490 -24.26 -7.35 26.70
CA ILE A 490 -23.02 -7.94 27.25
C ILE A 490 -23.02 -9.46 27.03
N GLU A 491 -24.16 -10.14 27.26
CA GLU A 491 -24.27 -11.58 26.97
C GLU A 491 -24.11 -11.87 25.47
N MET A 492 -24.65 -11.03 24.59
CA MET A 492 -24.38 -11.16 23.15
C MET A 492 -22.90 -10.97 22.82
N ALA A 493 -22.25 -9.95 23.36
CA ALA A 493 -20.81 -9.74 23.18
C ALA A 493 -20.02 -10.98 23.61
N ARG A 494 -20.35 -11.58 24.76
CA ARG A 494 -19.74 -12.82 25.27
C ARG A 494 -19.87 -14.01 24.30
N ILE A 495 -21.01 -14.10 23.61
CA ILE A 495 -21.34 -15.24 22.73
C ILE A 495 -20.70 -15.12 21.34
N TYR A 496 -20.48 -13.89 20.86
CA TYR A 496 -20.15 -13.64 19.46
C TYR A 496 -18.77 -13.00 19.25
N LEU A 497 -18.22 -12.30 20.24
CA LEU A 497 -16.89 -11.70 20.14
C LEU A 497 -15.81 -12.65 20.65
N ASN A 498 -14.59 -12.45 20.19
CA ASN A 498 -13.44 -13.13 20.77
C ASN A 498 -13.16 -12.61 22.19
N VAL A 499 -12.33 -13.36 22.93
CA VAL A 499 -12.08 -13.08 24.36
C VAL A 499 -11.48 -11.69 24.60
N TYR A 500 -10.61 -11.19 23.71
CA TYR A 500 -9.99 -9.87 23.87
C TYR A 500 -11.01 -8.76 23.62
N ASP A 501 -11.71 -8.79 22.49
CA ASP A 501 -12.77 -7.81 22.19
C ASP A 501 -13.87 -7.76 23.25
N TYR A 502 -14.27 -8.93 23.77
CA TYR A 502 -15.23 -9.02 24.86
C TYR A 502 -14.66 -8.44 26.17
N SER A 503 -13.39 -8.71 26.48
CA SER A 503 -12.75 -8.22 27.71
C SER A 503 -12.56 -6.69 27.66
N ASP A 504 -12.24 -6.11 26.51
CA ASP A 504 -12.21 -4.65 26.30
C ASP A 504 -13.56 -4.01 26.58
N ILE A 505 -14.66 -4.64 26.12
CA ILE A 505 -16.01 -4.18 26.42
C ILE A 505 -16.28 -4.26 27.92
N LEU A 506 -15.92 -5.36 28.59
CA LEU A 506 -16.15 -5.50 30.03
C LEU A 506 -15.37 -4.47 30.85
N GLU A 507 -14.15 -4.14 30.45
CA GLU A 507 -13.37 -3.07 31.07
C GLU A 507 -14.04 -1.70 30.89
N LYS A 508 -14.47 -1.35 29.66
CA LYS A 508 -15.20 -0.09 29.37
C LYS A 508 -16.53 0.02 30.12
N GLU A 509 -17.20 -1.10 30.35
CA GLU A 509 -18.46 -1.17 31.09
C GLU A 509 -18.26 -1.32 32.61
N GLU A 510 -17.01 -1.32 33.09
CA GLU A 510 -16.63 -1.51 34.50
C GLU A 510 -17.22 -2.80 35.11
N LYS A 511 -17.37 -3.86 34.30
CA LYS A 511 -17.88 -5.17 34.72
C LYS A 511 -16.73 -6.04 35.24
N TRP A 512 -16.14 -5.60 36.35
CA TRP A 512 -14.90 -6.16 36.91
C TRP A 512 -14.98 -7.67 37.22
N ASP A 513 -16.10 -8.15 37.76
CA ASP A 513 -16.27 -9.58 38.09
C ASP A 513 -16.26 -10.46 36.83
N LEU A 514 -16.94 -10.00 35.78
CA LEU A 514 -16.97 -10.69 34.48
C LEU A 514 -15.61 -10.62 33.79
N LEU A 515 -14.93 -9.47 33.86
CA LEU A 515 -13.61 -9.29 33.28
C LEU A 515 -12.61 -10.23 33.96
N PHE A 516 -12.65 -10.32 35.28
CA PHE A 516 -11.77 -11.22 36.02
C PHE A 516 -12.06 -12.69 35.71
N ALA A 517 -13.34 -13.07 35.57
CA ALA A 517 -13.71 -14.41 35.12
C ALA A 517 -13.22 -14.71 33.69
N SER A 518 -13.22 -13.71 32.80
CA SER A 518 -12.66 -13.82 31.45
C SER A 518 -11.15 -14.05 31.48
N VAL A 519 -10.42 -13.25 32.27
CA VAL A 519 -8.96 -13.39 32.45
C VAL A 519 -8.58 -14.73 33.07
N LYS A 520 -9.38 -15.27 34.00
CA LYS A 520 -9.15 -16.63 34.55
C LYS A 520 -9.24 -17.73 33.48
N LYS A 521 -9.99 -17.53 32.39
CA LYS A 521 -10.06 -18.47 31.26
C LYS A 521 -8.88 -18.33 30.30
N VAL A 522 -8.37 -17.11 30.13
CA VAL A 522 -7.19 -16.80 29.29
C VAL A 522 -6.19 -16.01 30.13
N PRO A 523 -5.38 -16.69 30.97
CA PRO A 523 -4.48 -16.05 31.92
C PRO A 523 -3.54 -15.01 31.31
N GLU A 524 -3.11 -15.18 30.06
CA GLU A 524 -2.22 -14.27 29.34
C GLU A 524 -2.79 -12.85 29.20
N SER A 525 -4.13 -12.70 29.15
CA SER A 525 -4.80 -11.39 29.10
C SER A 525 -4.61 -10.55 30.37
N ILE A 526 -4.05 -11.12 31.44
CA ILE A 526 -3.71 -10.38 32.67
C ILE A 526 -2.73 -9.23 32.41
N PHE A 527 -1.91 -9.31 31.35
CA PHE A 527 -0.95 -8.26 31.01
C PHE A 527 -1.61 -7.01 30.41
N GLU A 528 -2.84 -7.12 29.90
CA GLU A 528 -3.63 -5.97 29.45
C GLU A 528 -4.50 -5.44 30.59
N TYR A 529 -5.29 -6.30 31.24
CA TYR A 529 -6.31 -5.86 32.19
C TYR A 529 -5.85 -5.84 33.66
N GLY A 530 -4.68 -6.42 33.95
CA GLY A 530 -4.20 -6.62 35.33
C GLY A 530 -4.00 -5.33 36.10
N LYS A 531 -3.70 -4.21 35.42
CA LYS A 531 -3.54 -2.90 36.09
C LYS A 531 -4.81 -2.43 36.79
N ASN A 532 -5.97 -2.63 36.16
CA ASN A 532 -7.25 -2.23 36.73
C ASN A 532 -7.79 -3.33 37.66
N LEU A 533 -7.68 -4.60 37.27
CA LEU A 533 -8.09 -5.72 38.11
C LEU A 533 -7.29 -5.81 39.42
N GLY A 534 -6.00 -5.50 39.41
CA GLY A 534 -5.13 -5.52 40.60
C GLY A 534 -5.58 -4.57 41.70
N LYS A 535 -6.24 -3.46 41.35
CA LYS A 535 -6.82 -2.51 42.32
C LYS A 535 -8.03 -3.10 43.07
N ILE A 536 -8.69 -4.10 42.50
CA ILE A 536 -9.95 -4.67 43.00
C ILE A 536 -9.71 -6.05 43.62
N TYR A 537 -9.00 -6.94 42.91
CA TYR A 537 -8.79 -8.34 43.27
C TYR A 537 -7.36 -8.64 43.76
N GLY A 538 -6.46 -7.64 43.77
CA GLY A 538 -5.13 -7.67 44.41
C GLY A 538 -4.41 -9.00 44.32
N THR A 539 -4.32 -9.70 45.45
CA THR A 539 -3.62 -10.98 45.60
C THR A 539 -4.01 -12.02 44.54
N GLU A 540 -5.28 -12.16 44.19
CA GLU A 540 -5.70 -13.17 43.21
C GLU A 540 -5.18 -12.87 41.79
N VAL A 541 -5.09 -11.59 41.43
CA VAL A 541 -4.49 -11.13 40.16
C VAL A 541 -2.99 -11.44 40.15
N PHE A 542 -2.30 -11.21 41.25
CA PHE A 542 -0.86 -11.44 41.34
C PHE A 542 -0.47 -12.92 41.27
N GLU A 543 -1.32 -13.82 41.77
CA GLU A 543 -1.14 -15.27 41.62
C GLU A 543 -1.27 -15.75 40.16
N ILE A 544 -1.97 -15.01 39.30
CA ILE A 544 -2.03 -15.30 37.85
C ILE A 544 -0.75 -14.83 37.15
N TYR A 545 -0.23 -13.65 37.51
CA TYR A 545 1.00 -13.10 36.94
C TYR A 545 2.21 -14.01 37.13
N LYS A 546 2.37 -14.56 38.34
CA LYS A 546 3.57 -15.29 38.76
C LYS A 546 3.95 -16.47 37.83
N PRO A 547 3.07 -17.46 37.58
CA PRO A 547 3.42 -18.60 36.72
C PRO A 547 3.72 -18.17 35.26
N LEU A 548 3.06 -17.11 34.76
CA LEU A 548 3.29 -16.62 33.40
C LEU A 548 4.67 -15.95 33.26
N ILE A 549 5.06 -15.15 34.25
CA ILE A 549 6.39 -14.52 34.31
C ILE A 549 7.48 -15.61 34.43
N GLU A 550 7.30 -16.59 35.31
CA GLU A 550 8.22 -17.71 35.52
C GLU A 550 8.40 -18.54 34.24
N PHE A 551 7.30 -18.86 33.57
CA PHE A 551 7.32 -19.59 32.29
C PHE A 551 8.08 -18.82 31.20
N SER A 552 7.84 -17.51 31.07
CA SER A 552 8.53 -16.64 30.12
C SER A 552 10.04 -16.56 30.40
N ALA A 553 10.43 -16.43 31.67
CA ALA A 553 11.82 -16.38 32.09
C ALA A 553 12.58 -17.69 31.78
N GLN A 554 11.94 -18.84 32.00
CA GLN A 554 12.52 -20.15 31.74
C GLN A 554 12.89 -20.35 30.27
N ARG A 555 12.03 -19.89 29.35
CA ARG A 555 12.16 -20.06 27.90
C ARG A 555 13.00 -18.97 27.20
N SER A 556 13.44 -17.97 27.95
CA SER A 556 14.23 -16.86 27.43
C SER A 556 15.71 -17.21 27.31
N ASP A 557 16.27 -17.03 26.12
CA ASP A 557 17.65 -17.38 25.74
C ASP A 557 18.40 -16.22 25.04
N SER A 558 17.75 -15.07 24.89
CA SER A 558 18.33 -13.90 24.21
C SER A 558 18.03 -12.62 24.98
N ARG A 559 18.87 -11.59 24.77
CA ARG A 559 18.72 -10.28 25.40
C ARG A 559 17.36 -9.62 25.11
N ALA A 560 16.84 -9.81 23.90
CA ALA A 560 15.50 -9.34 23.54
C ALA A 560 14.42 -9.97 24.43
N LYS A 561 14.42 -11.30 24.56
CA LYS A 561 13.45 -12.03 25.40
C LYS A 561 13.59 -11.69 26.89
N TYR A 562 14.81 -11.44 27.38
CA TYR A 562 15.03 -10.97 28.76
C TYR A 562 14.40 -9.61 29.04
N ARG A 563 14.48 -8.67 28.07
CA ARG A 563 13.76 -7.39 28.18
C ARG A 563 12.25 -7.61 28.24
N ASP A 564 11.70 -8.54 27.48
CA ASP A 564 10.27 -8.84 27.52
C ASP A 564 9.86 -9.40 28.89
N VAL A 565 10.64 -10.32 29.48
CA VAL A 565 10.39 -10.79 30.86
C VAL A 565 10.39 -9.62 31.86
N CYS A 566 11.33 -8.68 31.73
CA CYS A 566 11.38 -7.49 32.60
C CYS A 566 10.13 -6.60 32.43
N LYS A 567 9.59 -6.46 31.22
CA LYS A 567 8.30 -5.77 31.00
C LYS A 567 7.13 -6.48 31.68
N LEU A 568 7.12 -7.82 31.69
CA LEU A 568 6.06 -8.58 32.39
C LEU A 568 6.14 -8.37 33.91
N ILE A 569 7.34 -8.36 34.48
CA ILE A 569 7.56 -8.04 35.91
C ILE A 569 7.12 -6.59 36.20
N ARG A 570 7.43 -5.64 35.31
CA ARG A 570 6.97 -4.25 35.47
C ARG A 570 5.45 -4.14 35.45
N ASN A 571 4.76 -4.89 34.58
CA ASN A 571 3.29 -4.93 34.57
C ASN A 571 2.71 -5.40 35.90
N LEU A 572 3.27 -6.45 36.51
CA LEU A 572 2.87 -6.88 37.86
C LEU A 572 3.09 -5.76 38.91
N TYR A 573 4.21 -5.04 38.83
CA TYR A 573 4.47 -3.91 39.72
C TYR A 573 3.42 -2.80 39.54
N ASP A 574 3.13 -2.42 38.30
CA ASP A 574 2.16 -1.36 37.98
C ASP A 574 0.71 -1.77 38.30
N ALA A 575 0.43 -3.08 38.40
CA ALA A 575 -0.84 -3.63 38.91
C ALA A 575 -0.99 -3.59 40.44
N GLY A 576 0.03 -3.11 41.17
CA GLY A 576 0.04 -3.02 42.64
C GLY A 576 0.76 -4.19 43.34
N GLY A 577 1.34 -5.12 42.58
CA GLY A 577 2.07 -6.28 43.09
C GLY A 577 3.51 -5.97 43.51
N HIS A 578 3.75 -4.81 44.15
CA HIS A 578 5.09 -4.25 44.37
C HIS A 578 6.05 -5.23 45.08
N ASP A 579 5.66 -5.74 46.24
CA ASP A 579 6.47 -6.69 47.02
C ASP A 579 6.73 -8.00 46.27
N ILE A 580 5.75 -8.44 45.46
CA ILE A 580 5.85 -9.69 44.71
C ILE A 580 6.80 -9.51 43.52
N ALA A 581 6.70 -8.41 42.79
CA ALA A 581 7.61 -8.07 41.70
C ALA A 581 9.06 -8.00 42.19
N ILE A 582 9.32 -7.30 43.31
CA ILE A 582 10.67 -7.22 43.92
C ILE A 582 11.17 -8.60 44.33
N LYS A 583 10.32 -9.45 44.91
CA LYS A 583 10.68 -10.83 45.25
C LYS A 583 11.01 -11.66 44.00
N ILE A 584 10.27 -11.49 42.91
CA ILE A 584 10.55 -12.19 41.63
C ILE A 584 11.90 -11.74 41.07
N ILE A 585 12.19 -10.44 41.04
CA ILE A 585 13.49 -9.90 40.58
C ILE A 585 14.64 -10.54 41.36
N LYS A 586 14.58 -10.49 42.70
CA LYS A 586 15.60 -11.09 43.57
C LYS A 586 15.74 -12.59 43.37
N ASN A 587 14.63 -13.30 43.21
CA ASN A 587 14.66 -14.74 42.93
C ASN A 587 15.30 -15.05 41.56
N PHE A 588 14.99 -14.26 40.52
CA PHE A 588 15.55 -14.44 39.19
C PHE A 588 17.04 -14.10 39.13
N GLN A 589 17.50 -13.08 39.87
CA GLN A 589 18.93 -12.78 40.02
C GLN A 589 19.69 -14.00 40.57
N VAL A 590 19.16 -14.68 41.60
CA VAL A 590 19.76 -15.89 42.18
C VAL A 590 19.69 -17.08 41.22
N THR A 591 18.51 -17.33 40.64
CA THR A 591 18.23 -18.51 39.79
C THR A 591 19.02 -18.46 38.49
N TYR A 592 19.10 -17.29 37.85
CA TYR A 592 19.72 -17.09 36.54
C TYR A 592 21.09 -16.41 36.63
N LYS A 593 21.82 -16.58 37.74
CA LYS A 593 23.15 -15.97 37.96
C LYS A 593 24.21 -16.21 36.87
N ARG A 594 24.03 -17.26 36.05
CA ARG A 594 24.91 -17.62 34.92
C ARG A 594 24.50 -16.98 33.58
N ARG A 595 23.55 -16.04 33.57
CA ARG A 595 23.07 -15.33 32.37
C ARG A 595 23.38 -13.83 32.49
N PRO A 596 24.61 -13.36 32.15
CA PRO A 596 25.03 -11.98 32.40
C PRO A 596 24.12 -10.92 31.77
N ALA A 597 23.71 -11.14 30.51
CA ALA A 597 22.79 -10.23 29.83
C ALA A 597 21.41 -10.14 30.51
N PHE A 598 20.93 -11.20 31.16
CA PHE A 598 19.67 -11.14 31.91
C PHE A 598 19.84 -10.41 33.25
N GLN A 599 20.99 -10.57 33.91
CA GLN A 599 21.31 -9.84 35.14
C GLN A 599 21.36 -8.33 34.89
N GLU A 600 21.95 -7.89 33.77
CA GLU A 600 21.94 -6.47 33.38
C GLU A 600 20.50 -5.93 33.27
N GLU A 601 19.61 -6.61 32.55
CA GLU A 601 18.21 -6.15 32.39
C GLU A 601 17.43 -6.18 33.73
N LEU A 602 17.64 -7.18 34.58
CA LEU A 602 17.01 -7.25 35.90
C LEU A 602 17.47 -6.13 36.83
N ASN A 603 18.77 -5.80 36.82
CA ASN A 603 19.33 -4.71 37.64
C ASN A 603 18.82 -3.34 37.15
N LEU A 604 18.70 -3.16 35.83
CA LEU A 604 18.09 -1.95 35.26
C LEU A 604 16.63 -1.81 35.71
N LEU A 605 15.86 -2.90 35.66
CA LEU A 605 14.48 -2.88 36.13
C LEU A 605 14.36 -2.60 37.63
N GLU A 606 15.20 -3.22 38.46
CA GLU A 606 15.24 -2.98 39.92
C GLU A 606 15.47 -1.50 40.21
N HIS A 607 16.47 -0.89 39.55
CA HIS A 607 16.76 0.53 39.70
C HIS A 607 15.60 1.43 39.25
N LEU A 608 14.95 1.10 38.13
CA LEU A 608 13.78 1.85 37.65
C LEU A 608 12.59 1.77 38.60
N ILE A 609 12.41 0.63 39.27
CA ILE A 609 11.35 0.45 40.28
C ILE A 609 11.65 1.23 41.56
N GLU A 610 12.90 1.28 42.02
CA GLU A 610 13.29 2.05 43.20
C GLU A 610 13.13 3.57 43.04
N LEU A 611 13.16 4.05 41.80
CA LEU A 611 12.98 5.47 41.45
C LEU A 611 11.51 5.88 41.25
N SER A 612 10.58 4.93 41.14
CA SER A 612 9.16 5.15 40.80
C SER A 612 8.24 4.94 41.99
#